data_AF-A0A1D6P817-F1
#
_entry.id   AF-A0A1D6P817-F1
#
_cell.length_a   1.000
_cell.length_b   1.000
_cell.length_c   1.000
_cell.angle_alpha   90.00
_cell.angle_beta   90.00
_cell.angle_gamma   90.00
#
_symmetry.space_group_name_H-M   'P 1'
#
loop_
_entity.id
_entity.type
_entity.pdbx_description
1 polymer ?
#
loop_
_entity_poly.entity_id
_entity_poly.type
_entity_poly.pdbx_seq_one_letter_code
_entity_poly.pdbx_strand_id
1 'polypeptide(L)'
;MPWKFNGCHALFVIDHVKKHVTFIDFTPTQDWCKHMPYKRFNSSYLVLQAMAMWGNDRRMKFVGDAKIFRRNFVIDLLSYEDNSCRYVIPANIQQRLIDIAKKD
;
A
#
# COMPACT_ATOMS: atom_id res chain seq x y z
N MET A 1 1.88 8.47 8.87
CA MET A 1 2.56 9.40 7.95
C MET A 1 3.73 8.69 7.26
N PRO A 2 3.68 8.50 5.95
CA PRO A 2 4.82 7.97 5.19
C PRO A 2 5.96 8.99 5.17
N TRP A 3 7.20 8.53 5.32
CA TRP A 3 8.39 9.37 5.33
C TRP A 3 9.52 8.74 4.53
N LYS A 4 10.31 9.55 3.81
CA LYS A 4 11.48 9.08 3.08
C LYS A 4 12.74 9.37 3.90
N PHE A 5 13.47 8.33 4.25
CA PHE A 5 14.69 8.41 5.05
C PHE A 5 15.76 7.52 4.41
N ASN A 6 16.96 8.08 4.17
CA ASN A 6 18.09 7.36 3.57
C ASN A 6 17.75 6.55 2.29
N GLY A 7 16.90 7.12 1.43
CA GLY A 7 16.49 6.46 0.18
C GLY A 7 15.43 5.35 0.34
N CYS A 8 15.04 5.01 1.57
CA CYS A 8 13.95 4.08 1.87
C CYS A 8 12.70 4.82 2.37
N HIS A 9 11.55 4.18 2.27
CA HIS A 9 10.29 4.66 2.84
C HIS A 9 10.07 3.99 4.19
N ALA A 10 9.74 4.80 5.20
CA ALA A 10 9.38 4.39 6.54
C ALA A 10 7.98 4.94 6.89
N LEU A 11 7.38 4.42 7.96
CA LEU A 11 6.08 4.86 8.44
C LEU A 11 6.16 5.34 9.88
N PHE A 12 5.80 6.60 10.10
CA PHE A 12 5.50 7.11 11.44
C PHE A 12 4.02 6.94 11.73
N VAL A 13 3.70 6.32 12.86
CA VAL A 13 2.35 6.27 13.39
C VAL A 13 2.29 7.14 14.62
N ILE A 14 1.42 8.13 14.60
CA ILE A 14 1.22 9.06 15.72
C ILE A 14 -0.11 8.69 16.37
N ASP A 15 -0.03 8.14 17.58
CA ASP A 15 -1.19 7.91 18.43
C ASP A 15 -1.39 9.13 19.34
N HIS A 16 -2.36 9.97 18.97
CA HIS A 16 -2.67 11.19 19.71
C HIS A 16 -3.35 10.93 21.06
N VAL A 17 -3.98 9.76 21.25
CA VAL A 17 -4.64 9.38 22.50
C VAL A 17 -3.59 8.95 23.51
N LYS A 18 -2.70 8.03 23.11
CA LYS A 18 -1.61 7.52 23.96
C LYS A 18 -0.40 8.43 24.02
N LYS A 19 -0.38 9.52 23.25
CA LYS A 19 0.79 10.41 23.09
C LYS A 19 2.06 9.65 22.70
N HIS A 20 1.90 8.67 21.82
CA HIS A 20 2.97 7.76 21.43
C HIS A 20 3.25 7.87 19.93
N VAL A 21 4.53 7.81 19.55
CA VAL A 21 4.95 7.78 18.15
C VAL A 21 5.68 6.46 17.89
N THR A 22 5.13 5.65 17.00
CA THR A 22 5.76 4.40 16.55
C THR A 22 6.47 4.66 15.23
N PHE A 23 7.76 4.31 15.16
CA PHE A 23 8.53 4.30 13.93
C PHE A 23 8.61 2.88 13.39
N ILE A 24 8.15 2.68 12.15
CA ILE A 24 8.21 1.39 11.46
C ILE A 24 9.19 1.53 10.30
N ASP A 25 10.34 0.88 10.46
CA ASP A 25 11.36 0.75 9.42
C ASP A 25 11.13 -0.52 8.61
N PHE A 26 11.03 -0.36 7.29
CA PHE A 26 10.90 -1.46 6.34
C PHE A 26 12.23 -1.79 5.66
N THR A 27 13.33 -1.22 6.15
CA THR A 27 14.68 -1.64 5.75
C THR A 27 14.82 -3.13 6.08
N PRO A 28 15.24 -3.96 5.12
CA PRO A 28 15.12 -5.40 5.23
C PRO A 28 16.24 -6.05 6.09
N THR A 29 16.53 -5.47 7.25
CA THR A 29 17.42 -6.03 8.29
C THR A 29 16.71 -7.03 9.20
N GLN A 30 15.38 -7.10 9.17
CA GLN A 30 14.60 -7.99 10.03
C GLN A 30 14.39 -9.39 9.40
N ASP A 31 14.44 -10.44 10.23
CA ASP A 31 14.39 -11.85 9.81
C ASP A 31 13.16 -12.22 8.97
N TRP A 32 12.03 -11.54 9.15
CA TRP A 32 10.80 -11.80 8.37
C TRP A 32 10.93 -11.42 6.89
N CYS A 33 11.89 -10.56 6.52
CA CYS A 33 12.18 -10.21 5.12
C CYS A 33 13.09 -11.22 4.41
N LYS A 34 13.74 -12.16 5.14
CA LYS A 34 14.72 -13.08 4.55
C LYS A 34 14.14 -14.03 3.50
N HIS A 35 12.84 -14.33 3.58
CA HIS A 35 12.12 -15.18 2.63
C HIS A 35 11.51 -14.41 1.44
N MET A 36 11.61 -13.07 1.43
CA MET A 36 11.09 -12.26 0.34
C MET A 36 12.16 -12.11 -0.75
N PRO A 37 11.87 -12.44 -2.03
CA PRO A 37 12.85 -12.41 -3.11
C PRO A 37 13.38 -10.99 -3.34
N TYR A 38 14.65 -10.81 -3.01
CA TYR A 38 15.22 -9.55 -2.51
C TYR A 38 15.65 -8.53 -3.56
N LYS A 39 15.36 -8.71 -4.85
CA LYS A 39 16.02 -7.88 -5.88
C LYS A 39 15.30 -6.59 -6.28
N ARG A 40 14.11 -6.25 -5.75
CA ARG A 40 13.38 -5.00 -6.13
C ARG A 40 12.12 -4.68 -5.31
N PHE A 41 12.08 -5.00 -4.01
CA PHE A 41 10.89 -4.65 -3.21
C PHE A 41 10.96 -3.17 -2.80
N ASN A 42 10.08 -2.32 -3.34
CA ASN A 42 10.03 -0.92 -2.93
C ASN A 42 9.44 -0.83 -1.53
N SER A 43 10.20 -0.30 -0.58
CA SER A 43 9.75 -0.01 0.79
C SER A 43 8.46 0.82 0.84
N SER A 44 8.18 1.62 -0.20
CA SER A 44 6.91 2.33 -0.35
C SER A 44 5.69 1.40 -0.40
N TYR A 45 5.81 0.20 -0.99
CA TYR A 45 4.71 -0.76 -1.03
C TYR A 45 4.40 -1.37 0.33
N LEU A 46 5.42 -1.59 1.17
CA LEU A 46 5.23 -2.09 2.52
C LEU A 46 4.57 -1.03 3.41
N VAL A 47 5.01 0.22 3.28
CA VAL A 47 4.38 1.37 3.94
C VAL A 47 2.91 1.47 3.56
N LEU A 48 2.58 1.37 2.27
CA LEU A 48 1.20 1.47 1.80
C LEU A 48 0.33 0.32 2.34
N GLN A 49 0.82 -0.92 2.32
CA GLN A 49 0.12 -2.06 2.91
C GLN A 49 -0.08 -1.90 4.42
N ALA A 50 0.94 -1.44 5.15
CA ALA A 50 0.83 -1.18 6.58
C ALA A 50 -0.18 -0.07 6.90
N MET A 51 -0.25 0.98 6.07
CA MET A 51 -1.26 2.03 6.21
C MET A 51 -2.68 1.51 5.93
N ALA A 52 -2.87 0.69 4.89
CA ALA A 52 -4.17 0.11 4.56
C ALA A 52 -4.68 -0.88 5.62
N MET A 53 -3.77 -1.62 6.27
CA MET A 53 -4.11 -2.53 7.37
C MET A 53 -4.20 -1.82 8.73
N TRP A 54 -3.87 -0.54 8.80
CA TRP A 54 -3.80 0.18 10.07
C TRP A 54 -5.18 0.29 10.75
N GLY A 55 -5.24 -0.01 12.04
CA GLY A 55 -6.49 -0.03 12.80
C GLY A 55 -7.34 -1.30 12.61
N ASN A 56 -6.84 -2.28 11.85
CA ASN A 56 -7.41 -3.63 11.83
C ASN A 56 -6.75 -4.47 12.93
N ASP A 57 -7.54 -5.12 13.80
CA ASP A 57 -7.04 -6.01 14.84
C ASP A 57 -6.37 -7.29 14.29
N ARG A 58 -6.44 -7.49 12.98
CA ARG A 58 -5.80 -8.62 12.28
C ARG A 58 -4.29 -8.42 12.20
N ARG A 59 -3.55 -9.51 12.45
CA ARG A 59 -2.11 -9.59 12.21
C ARG A 59 -1.79 -9.17 10.77
N MET A 60 -0.89 -8.20 10.60
CA MET A 60 -0.46 -7.72 9.28
C MET A 60 0.09 -8.89 8.45
N LYS A 61 -0.56 -9.18 7.32
CA LYS A 61 -0.10 -10.16 6.34
C LYS A 61 0.22 -9.42 5.05
N PHE A 62 1.50 -9.22 4.80
CA PHE A 62 1.97 -8.55 3.59
C PHE A 62 1.83 -9.48 2.38
N VAL A 63 1.29 -8.95 1.29
CA VAL A 63 1.30 -9.58 -0.02
C VAL A 63 2.71 -9.45 -0.59
N GLY A 64 3.39 -10.58 -0.76
CA GLY A 64 4.73 -10.64 -1.35
C GLY A 64 4.75 -10.53 -2.88
N ASP A 65 3.60 -10.72 -3.54
CA ASP A 65 3.49 -10.56 -4.99
C ASP A 65 3.32 -9.08 -5.37
N ALA A 66 4.45 -8.45 -5.70
CA ALA A 66 4.50 -7.05 -6.11
C ALA A 66 3.76 -6.77 -7.43
N LYS A 67 3.49 -7.78 -8.27
CA LYS A 67 2.74 -7.61 -9.53
C LYS A 67 1.25 -7.53 -9.24
N ILE A 68 0.73 -8.43 -8.40
CA ILE A 68 -0.67 -8.42 -7.97
C ILE A 68 -0.96 -7.14 -7.19
N PHE A 69 -0.12 -6.78 -6.23
CA PHE A 69 -0.34 -5.57 -5.44
C PHE A 69 -0.36 -4.30 -6.30
N ARG A 70 0.60 -4.13 -7.23
CA ARG A 70 0.63 -2.97 -8.14
C ARG A 70 -0.62 -2.90 -9.00
N ARG A 71 -1.09 -4.05 -9.51
CA ARG A 71 -2.32 -4.10 -10.30
C ARG A 71 -3.51 -3.65 -9.46
N ASN A 72 -3.66 -4.19 -8.25
CA ASN A 72 -4.78 -3.84 -7.36
C ASN A 72 -4.72 -2.36 -6.98
N PHE A 73 -3.55 -1.84 -6.60
CA PHE A 73 -3.38 -0.43 -6.27
C PHE A 73 -3.78 0.51 -7.42
N VAL A 74 -3.38 0.20 -8.66
CA VAL A 74 -3.78 1.01 -9.81
C VAL A 74 -5.29 0.92 -10.06
N ILE A 75 -5.90 -0.25 -9.88
CA ILE A 75 -7.35 -0.43 -10.00
C ILE A 75 -8.07 0.40 -8.93
N ASP A 76 -7.63 0.33 -7.68
CA ASP A 76 -8.20 1.08 -6.56
C ASP A 76 -8.07 2.59 -6.81
N LEU A 77 -6.89 3.07 -7.22
CA LEU A 77 -6.65 4.48 -7.52
C LEU A 77 -7.54 4.99 -8.65
N LEU A 78 -7.69 4.21 -9.72
CA LEU A 78 -8.51 4.61 -10.87
C LEU A 78 -10.01 4.52 -10.57
N SER A 79 -10.43 3.57 -9.75
CA SER A 79 -11.82 3.34 -9.37
C SER A 79 -12.28 4.19 -8.18
N TYR A 80 -11.36 4.83 -7.47
CA TYR A 80 -11.66 5.65 -6.30
C TYR A 80 -12.70 6.71 -6.63
N GLU A 81 -13.73 6.81 -5.79
CA GLU A 81 -14.90 7.65 -6.06
C GLU A 81 -14.55 9.12 -6.19
N ASP A 82 -13.62 9.62 -5.36
CA ASP A 82 -13.13 11.00 -5.39
C ASP A 82 -11.91 11.18 -6.29
N ASN A 83 -11.63 10.23 -7.19
CA ASN A 83 -10.58 10.43 -8.19
C ASN A 83 -10.97 11.60 -9.12
N SER A 84 -10.42 12.77 -8.85
CA SER A 84 -10.69 13.99 -9.61
C SER A 84 -10.36 13.86 -11.09
N CYS A 85 -9.46 12.95 -11.47
CA CYS A 85 -9.07 12.70 -12.86
C CYS A 85 -9.95 11.66 -13.58
N ARG A 86 -11.06 11.21 -12.97
CA ARG A 86 -11.93 10.18 -13.56
C ARG A 86 -12.47 10.56 -14.95
N TYR A 87 -12.71 11.84 -15.20
CA TYR A 87 -13.17 12.35 -16.50
C TYR A 87 -12.13 12.18 -17.62
N VAL A 88 -10.84 12.07 -17.29
CA VAL A 88 -9.74 11.86 -18.25
C VAL A 88 -9.66 10.38 -18.67
N ILE A 89 -10.21 9.47 -17.86
CA ILE A 89 -10.17 8.04 -18.13
C ILE A 89 -11.14 7.72 -19.28
N PRO A 90 -10.68 7.10 -20.38
CA PRO A 90 -11.56 6.70 -21.48
C PRO A 90 -12.72 5.80 -21.02
N ALA A 91 -13.91 5.97 -21.60
CA ALA A 91 -15.13 5.27 -21.19
C ALA A 91 -15.00 3.74 -21.19
N ASN A 92 -14.27 3.16 -22.16
CA ASN A 92 -14.01 1.72 -22.21
C ASN A 92 -13.16 1.22 -21.04
N ILE A 93 -12.25 2.04 -20.51
CA ILE A 93 -11.46 1.71 -19.32
C ILE A 93 -12.31 1.87 -18.06
N GLN A 94 -13.12 2.92 -17.96
CA GLN A 94 -14.06 3.10 -16.84
C GLN A 94 -15.00 1.89 -16.71
N GLN A 95 -15.57 1.42 -17.83
CA GLN A 95 -16.45 0.25 -17.83
C GLN A 95 -15.71 -1.00 -17.35
N ARG A 96 -14.48 -1.24 -17.83
CA ARG A 96 -13.66 -2.37 -17.37
C ARG A 96 -13.37 -2.32 -15.87
N LEU A 97 -13.12 -1.13 -15.31
CA LEU A 97 -12.89 -0.95 -13.87
C LEU A 97 -14.16 -1.30 -13.07
N ILE A 98 -15.34 -0.86 -13.53
CA ILE A 98 -16.63 -1.21 -12.94
C ILE A 98 -16.85 -2.73 -12.98
N ASP A 99 -16.55 -3.37 -14.10
CA ASP A 99 -16.75 -4.82 -14.26
C ASP A 99 -15.80 -5.62 -13.36
N ILE A 100 -14.58 -5.13 -13.12
CA ILE A 100 -13.63 -5.72 -12.16
C ILE A 100 -14.18 -5.59 -10.74
N ALA A 101 -14.62 -4.39 -10.34
CA ALA A 101 -15.13 -4.14 -8.99
C ALA A 101 -16.39 -4.95 -8.64
N LYS A 102 -17.20 -5.34 -9.64
CA LYS A 102 -18.38 -6.20 -9.47
C LYS A 102 -18.05 -7.70 -9.36
N LYS A 103 -16.83 -8.10 -9.69
CA LYS A 103 -16.43 -9.52 -9.79
C LYS A 103 -15.79 -10.05 -8.50
N ASP A 104 -15.38 -9.16 -7.62
CA ASP A 104 -14.90 -9.45 -6.26
C ASP A 104 -16.07 -9.50 -5.26
#